data_AF-A0A6N9CDX9-F1
#
_entry.id   AF-A0A6N9CDX9-F1
#
_cell.length_a   1.000
_cell.length_b   1.000
_cell.length_c   1.000
_cell.angle_alpha   90.00
_cell.angle_beta   90.00
_cell.angle_gamma   90.00
#
_symmetry.space_group_name_H-M   'P 1'
#
loop_
_entity.id
_entity.type
_entity.pdbx_description
1 polymer ?
#
loop_
_entity_poly.entity_id
_entity_poly.type
_entity_poly.pdbx_seq_one_letter_code
_entity_poly.pdbx_strand_id
1 'polypeptide(L)'
;MAYIQRIDPVEVASLTEEQLDQLDVYLAHVREAPETQIIPLSDVVRACQETGEQTQPTFLVTNLNSEGEEEASTGSDKSLFSYYDTECQLIFEEGKIEPIQVTNYISPPVNSRSGAEVNLPQIEQFRPSRSRSQLRMQFTLESTKAMPYGLAVWGNHDGLTLATSNAEEVTWLGDRLLFIRVNLQVGKNEIEVVLTI
;
A
#
# COMPACT_ATOMS: atom_id res chain seq x y z
N MET A 1 7.67 14.22 1.40
CA MET A 1 7.11 13.27 2.38
C MET A 1 6.23 14.07 3.33
N ALA A 2 4.92 13.79 3.39
CA ALA A 2 4.03 14.44 4.34
C ALA A 2 3.84 13.52 5.55
N TYR A 3 4.10 14.03 6.75
CA TYR A 3 3.88 13.31 8.00
C TYR A 3 2.60 13.84 8.65
N ILE A 4 1.62 12.95 8.89
CA ILE A 4 0.37 13.30 9.55
C ILE A 4 0.45 12.76 10.97
N GLN A 5 0.66 13.64 11.94
CA GLN A 5 0.61 13.28 13.35
C GLN A 5 -0.77 13.59 13.90
N ARG A 6 -1.49 12.55 14.33
CA ARG A 6 -2.78 12.70 15.00
C ARG A 6 -2.51 12.97 16.47
N ILE A 7 -2.96 14.11 16.96
CA ILE A 7 -2.85 14.48 18.37
C ILE A 7 -4.21 14.24 19.00
N ASP A 8 -4.32 13.26 19.91
CA ASP A 8 -5.53 13.06 20.70
C ASP A 8 -5.55 14.06 21.87
N PRO A 9 -6.56 14.95 21.95
CA PRO A 9 -6.63 15.94 23.02
C PRO A 9 -6.79 15.33 24.42
N VAL A 10 -7.31 14.10 24.53
CA VAL A 10 -7.45 13.38 25.81
C VAL A 10 -6.10 12.83 26.26
N GLU A 11 -5.30 12.30 25.34
CA GLU A 11 -3.93 11.86 25.63
C GLU A 11 -3.04 13.05 26.01
N VAL A 12 -3.13 14.17 25.27
CA VAL A 12 -2.39 15.40 25.59
C VAL A 12 -2.76 15.95 26.97
N ALA A 13 -4.04 15.89 27.34
CA ALA A 13 -4.48 16.33 28.66
C ALA A 13 -3.97 15.45 29.81
N SER A 14 -3.50 14.23 29.51
CA SER A 14 -2.93 13.29 30.47
C SER A 14 -1.40 13.29 30.54
N LEU A 15 -0.73 14.09 29.70
CA LEU A 15 0.72 14.18 29.66
C LEU A 15 1.29 14.78 30.94
N THR A 16 2.44 14.27 31.37
CA THR A 16 3.22 14.87 32.45
C THR A 16 3.89 16.15 31.97
N GLU A 17 4.32 16.99 32.92
CA GLU A 17 5.03 18.25 32.65
C GLU A 17 6.29 18.01 31.80
N GLU A 18 7.02 16.91 32.05
CA GLU A 18 8.19 16.49 31.27
C GLU A 18 7.85 16.10 29.81
N GLN A 19 6.69 15.47 29.59
CA GLN A 19 6.22 15.11 28.25
C GLN A 19 5.74 16.34 27.46
N LEU A 20 5.17 17.33 28.15
CA LEU A 20 4.80 18.61 27.55
C LEU A 20 6.05 19.41 27.13
N ASP A 21 7.07 19.45 27.98
CA ASP A 21 8.35 20.09 27.66
C ASP A 21 9.02 19.44 26.43
N GLN A 22 8.99 18.10 26.34
CA GLN A 22 9.52 17.38 25.17
C GLN A 22 8.72 17.67 23.90
N LEU A 23 7.39 17.76 23.98
CA LEU A 23 6.53 18.12 22.87
C LEU A 23 6.82 19.55 22.39
N ASP A 24 7.02 20.50 23.31
CA ASP A 24 7.34 21.88 22.97
C ASP A 24 8.71 22.00 22.27
N VAL A 25 9.72 21.26 22.73
CA VAL A 25 11.02 21.17 22.06
C VAL A 25 10.87 20.61 20.64
N TYR A 26 10.07 19.55 20.47
CA TYR A 26 9.81 18.96 19.16
C TYR A 26 9.07 19.92 18.24
N LEU A 27 8.00 20.58 18.71
CA LEU A 27 7.22 21.53 17.93
C LEU A 27 8.06 22.77 17.55
N ALA A 28 8.94 23.24 18.44
CA ALA A 28 9.89 24.31 18.13
C ALA A 28 10.85 23.89 17.01
N HIS A 29 11.40 22.68 17.09
CA HIS A 29 12.28 22.14 16.05
C HIS A 29 11.56 22.00 14.69
N VAL A 30 10.33 21.51 14.66
CA VAL A 30 9.51 21.39 13.44
C VAL A 30 9.16 22.76 12.85
N ARG A 31 9.02 23.81 13.68
CA ARG A 31 8.77 25.18 13.20
C ARG A 31 9.98 25.85 12.58
N GLU A 32 11.18 25.52 13.07
CA GLU A 32 12.43 26.12 12.58
C GLU A 32 12.94 25.48 11.28
N ALA A 33 12.46 24.27 10.94
CA ALA A 33 12.82 23.62 9.69
C ALA A 33 12.21 24.37 8.48
N PRO A 34 13.01 24.76 7.47
CA PRO A 34 12.55 25.58 6.35
C PRO A 34 11.65 24.82 5.35
N GLU A 35 11.60 23.49 5.43
CA GLU A 35 10.81 22.63 4.53
C GLU A 35 9.48 22.16 5.14
N THR A 36 9.16 22.58 6.37
CA THR A 36 7.95 22.16 7.10
C THR A 36 6.96 23.31 7.21
N GLN A 37 5.69 23.02 6.93
CA GLN A 37 4.59 23.98 7.07
C GLN A 37 3.55 23.41 8.04
N ILE A 38 3.23 24.16 9.09
CA ILE A 38 2.14 23.82 10.00
C ILE A 38 0.86 24.43 9.45
N ILE A 39 -0.05 23.58 8.99
CA ILE A 39 -1.36 23.97 8.46
C ILE A 39 -2.46 23.12 9.09
N PRO A 40 -3.65 23.69 9.34
CA PRO A 40 -4.80 22.91 9.79
C PRO A 40 -5.17 21.84 8.77
N LEU A 41 -5.53 20.65 9.25
CA LEU A 41 -5.99 19.55 8.38
C LEU A 41 -7.20 19.98 7.51
N SER A 42 -8.08 20.84 8.03
CA SER A 42 -9.21 21.37 7.27
C SER A 42 -8.80 22.18 6.05
N ASP A 43 -7.67 22.90 6.13
CA ASP A 43 -7.18 23.72 5.03
C ASP A 43 -6.46 22.86 4.00
N VAL A 44 -5.78 21.78 4.42
CA VAL A 44 -5.26 20.73 3.51
C VAL A 44 -6.42 20.08 2.74
N VAL A 45 -7.47 19.66 3.45
CA VAL A 45 -8.65 19.03 2.83
C VAL A 45 -9.33 19.99 1.85
N ARG A 46 -9.48 21.27 2.22
CA ARG A 46 -10.06 22.29 1.33
C ARG A 46 -9.20 22.52 0.09
N ALA A 47 -7.88 22.63 0.26
CA ALA A 47 -6.96 22.78 -0.87
C ALA A 47 -7.07 21.58 -1.83
N CYS A 48 -7.11 20.34 -1.33
CA CYS A 48 -7.31 19.16 -2.16
C CYS A 48 -8.67 19.15 -2.88
N GLN A 49 -9.73 19.64 -2.22
CA GLN A 49 -11.06 19.75 -2.84
C GLN A 49 -11.11 20.83 -3.92
N GLU A 50 -10.42 21.96 -3.72
CA GLU A 50 -10.37 23.09 -4.65
C GLU A 50 -9.53 22.81 -5.89
N THR A 51 -8.44 22.04 -5.76
CA THR A 51 -7.65 21.59 -6.92
C THR A 51 -8.36 20.51 -7.73
N GLY A 52 -9.39 19.86 -7.18
CA GLY A 52 -10.12 18.78 -7.84
C GLY A 52 -9.23 17.57 -8.17
N GLU A 53 -8.06 17.48 -7.52
CA GLU A 53 -7.12 16.41 -7.78
C GLU A 53 -7.69 15.11 -7.22
N GLN A 54 -7.97 14.19 -8.14
CA GLN A 54 -8.30 12.82 -7.83
C GLN A 54 -7.15 12.24 -6.98
N THR A 55 -7.48 11.56 -5.87
CA THR A 55 -6.48 11.02 -4.94
C THR A 55 -5.42 10.23 -5.71
N GLN A 56 -4.19 10.72 -5.69
CA GLN A 56 -3.07 10.05 -6.35
C GLN A 56 -2.81 8.69 -5.70
N PRO A 57 -2.39 7.67 -6.47
CA PRO A 57 -2.01 6.38 -5.92
C PRO A 57 -0.99 6.54 -4.79
N THR A 58 -1.28 5.94 -3.65
CA THR A 58 -0.41 6.03 -2.47
C THR A 58 0.03 4.64 -2.04
N PHE A 59 1.32 4.55 -1.70
CA PHE A 59 2.00 3.33 -1.31
C PHE A 59 2.54 3.49 0.11
N LEU A 60 2.17 2.59 1.00
CA LEU A 60 2.61 2.61 2.40
C LEU A 60 3.15 1.24 2.77
N VAL A 61 4.33 1.19 3.38
CA VAL A 61 4.88 -0.03 3.98
C VAL A 61 4.98 0.16 5.49
N THR A 62 4.29 -0.69 6.23
CA THR A 62 4.22 -0.66 7.69
C THR A 62 4.82 -1.94 8.24
N ASN A 63 5.75 -1.83 9.18
CA ASN A 63 6.25 -3.00 9.90
C ASN A 63 5.31 -3.27 11.08
N LEU A 64 4.83 -4.52 11.22
CA LEU A 64 4.14 -4.94 12.43
C LEU A 64 5.18 -5.11 13.53
N ASN A 65 5.64 -4.02 14.13
CA ASN A 65 6.37 -4.10 15.38
C ASN A 65 5.36 -4.46 16.46
N SER A 66 5.64 -5.53 17.20
CA SER A 66 4.98 -5.87 18.45
C SER A 66 5.10 -4.69 19.42
N GLU A 67 4.12 -3.80 19.44
CA GLU A 67 3.96 -2.84 20.53
C GLU A 67 3.63 -3.64 21.80
N GLY A 68 4.68 -3.97 22.56
CA GLY A 68 4.59 -4.52 23.90
C GLY A 68 4.29 -6.02 23.96
N GLU A 69 5.33 -6.83 24.08
CA GLU A 69 5.40 -7.96 25.02
C GLU A 69 6.79 -8.62 24.91
N GLU A 70 7.57 -8.49 25.98
CA GLU A 70 8.81 -9.25 26.19
C GLU A 70 8.48 -10.73 26.41
N GLU A 71 8.02 -11.47 25.40
CA GLU A 71 8.06 -12.93 25.45
C GLU A 71 8.49 -13.52 24.11
N ALA A 72 9.52 -14.35 24.20
CA ALA A 72 10.20 -15.03 23.12
C ALA A 72 9.23 -15.63 22.10
N SER A 73 9.08 -14.98 20.96
CA SER A 73 8.35 -15.51 19.82
C SER A 73 9.25 -15.45 18.59
N THR A 74 9.62 -16.62 18.09
CA THR A 74 10.34 -16.85 16.84
C THR A 74 9.45 -16.59 15.62
N GLY A 75 8.70 -15.49 15.62
CA GLY A 75 7.86 -15.05 14.52
C GLY A 75 8.60 -13.96 13.76
N SER A 76 8.85 -14.17 12.46
CA SER A 76 9.38 -13.14 11.58
C SER A 76 8.56 -11.85 11.70
N ASP A 77 9.19 -10.70 11.93
CA ASP A 77 8.56 -9.39 11.78
C ASP A 77 7.96 -9.32 10.36
N LYS A 78 6.64 -9.38 10.24
CA LYS A 78 5.97 -9.35 8.94
C LYS A 78 5.65 -7.91 8.58
N SER A 79 6.13 -7.46 7.42
CA SER A 79 5.73 -6.16 6.89
C SER A 79 4.36 -6.25 6.20
N LEU A 80 3.58 -5.18 6.29
CA LEU A 80 2.38 -4.97 5.50
C LEU A 80 2.65 -3.91 4.44
N PHE A 81 2.24 -4.19 3.21
CA PHE A 81 2.20 -3.21 2.14
C PHE A 81 0.73 -2.83 1.88
N SER A 82 0.43 -1.54 1.97
CA SER A 82 -0.89 -0.98 1.66
C SER A 82 -0.81 -0.08 0.44
N TYR A 83 -1.69 -0.31 -0.51
CA TYR A 83 -1.93 0.54 -1.67
C TYR A 83 -3.33 1.12 -1.57
N TYR A 84 -3.50 2.37 -1.96
CA TYR A 84 -4.82 2.92 -2.21
C TYR A 84 -4.79 3.97 -3.33
N ASP A 85 -5.84 3.95 -4.15
CA ASP A 85 -6.14 4.95 -5.18
C ASP A 85 -7.63 5.32 -5.05
N THR A 86 -8.20 5.93 -6.08
CA THR A 86 -9.64 6.24 -6.09
C THR A 86 -10.57 5.08 -6.39
N GLU A 87 -10.03 3.94 -6.84
CA GLU A 87 -10.80 2.76 -7.21
C GLU A 87 -10.80 1.70 -6.10
N CYS A 88 -9.72 1.57 -5.36
CA CYS A 88 -9.57 0.55 -4.33
C CYS A 88 -8.53 0.88 -3.26
N GLN A 89 -8.55 0.05 -2.22
CA GLN A 89 -7.45 -0.16 -1.29
C GLN A 89 -7.08 -1.64 -1.27
N LEU A 90 -5.79 -1.93 -1.33
CA LEU A 90 -5.23 -3.28 -1.33
C LEU A 90 -4.23 -3.39 -0.18
N ILE A 91 -4.29 -4.46 0.59
CA ILE A 91 -3.33 -4.74 1.66
C ILE A 91 -2.70 -6.10 1.38
N PHE A 92 -1.38 -6.14 1.45
CA PHE A 92 -0.55 -7.31 1.22
C PHE A 92 0.27 -7.61 2.47
N GLU A 93 0.43 -8.90 2.77
CA GLU A 93 1.39 -9.38 3.77
C GLU A 93 2.69 -9.74 3.06
N GLU A 94 3.82 -9.43 3.68
CA GLU A 94 5.14 -9.79 3.18
C GLU A 94 5.24 -11.28 2.83
N GLY A 95 5.75 -11.56 1.63
CA GLY A 95 5.87 -12.91 1.08
C GLY A 95 4.62 -13.44 0.37
N LYS A 96 3.45 -12.78 0.48
CA LYS A 96 2.25 -13.14 -0.29
C LYS A 96 2.12 -12.30 -1.55
N ILE A 97 1.84 -12.95 -2.68
CA ILE A 97 1.63 -12.25 -3.95
C ILE A 97 0.24 -11.63 -4.01
N GLU A 98 -0.77 -12.34 -3.52
CA GLU A 98 -2.15 -11.83 -3.48
C GLU A 98 -2.37 -10.91 -2.27
N PRO A 99 -3.26 -9.89 -2.40
CA PRO A 99 -3.70 -9.10 -1.28
C PRO A 99 -4.44 -9.99 -0.25
N ILE A 100 -4.20 -9.70 1.02
CA ILE A 100 -4.95 -10.26 2.15
C ILE A 100 -6.27 -9.52 2.39
N GLN A 101 -6.39 -8.29 1.88
CA GLN A 101 -7.60 -7.48 1.95
C GLN A 101 -7.73 -6.62 0.70
N VAL A 102 -8.95 -6.55 0.16
CA VAL A 102 -9.32 -5.64 -0.92
C VAL A 102 -10.56 -4.88 -0.51
N THR A 103 -10.48 -3.56 -0.59
CA THR A 103 -11.63 -2.67 -0.48
C THR A 103 -11.90 -2.07 -1.85
N ASN A 104 -13.07 -2.31 -2.41
CA ASN A 104 -13.45 -1.88 -3.75
C ASN A 104 -14.44 -0.71 -3.69
N TYR A 105 -14.02 0.44 -4.22
CA TYR A 105 -14.82 1.67 -4.20
C TYR A 105 -15.73 1.80 -5.43
N ILE A 106 -15.43 1.08 -6.52
CA ILE A 106 -16.17 1.15 -7.79
C ILE A 106 -17.38 0.22 -7.78
N SER A 107 -17.20 -1.03 -7.34
CA SER A 107 -18.24 -2.06 -7.32
C SER A 107 -18.29 -2.79 -5.97
N PRO A 108 -18.57 -2.07 -4.86
CA PRO A 108 -18.59 -2.64 -3.53
C PRO A 108 -19.63 -3.76 -3.41
N PRO A 109 -19.38 -4.79 -2.60
CA PRO A 109 -20.39 -5.83 -2.34
C PRO A 109 -21.66 -5.23 -1.73
N VAL A 110 -22.83 -5.74 -2.16
CA VAL A 110 -24.17 -5.22 -1.77
C VAL A 110 -24.37 -5.11 -0.25
N ASN A 111 -23.73 -6.00 0.52
CA ASN A 111 -23.87 -6.06 1.98
C ASN A 111 -22.65 -5.47 2.73
N SER A 112 -21.70 -4.83 2.04
CA SER A 112 -20.48 -4.31 2.64
C SER A 112 -20.58 -2.80 2.84
N ARG A 113 -20.61 -2.34 4.10
CA ARG A 113 -20.58 -0.91 4.43
C ARG A 113 -19.22 -0.27 4.17
N SER A 114 -18.15 -1.05 4.25
CA SER A 114 -16.78 -0.59 4.06
C SER A 114 -16.30 -0.75 2.61
N GLY A 115 -17.03 -1.46 1.75
CA GLY A 115 -16.56 -1.86 0.42
C GLY A 115 -15.58 -3.03 0.43
N ALA A 116 -15.29 -3.61 1.61
CA ALA A 116 -14.42 -4.77 1.73
C ALA A 116 -14.99 -5.98 0.98
N GLU A 117 -14.16 -6.60 0.16
CA GLU A 117 -14.45 -7.80 -0.59
C GLU A 117 -14.36 -9.04 0.29
N VAL A 118 -15.31 -9.95 0.13
CA VAL A 118 -15.40 -11.18 0.95
C VAL A 118 -14.64 -12.34 0.29
N ASN A 119 -14.72 -12.44 -1.03
CA ASN A 119 -14.11 -13.51 -1.80
C ASN A 119 -12.99 -12.90 -2.66
N LEU A 120 -11.76 -13.03 -2.18
CA LEU A 120 -10.60 -12.56 -2.92
C LEU A 120 -10.19 -13.61 -3.97
N PRO A 121 -10.04 -13.22 -5.25
CA PRO A 121 -9.44 -14.09 -6.26
C PRO A 121 -8.09 -14.62 -5.79
N GLN A 122 -7.78 -15.86 -6.15
CA GLN A 122 -6.48 -16.48 -5.86
C GLN A 122 -5.76 -16.85 -7.14
N ILE A 123 -4.44 -16.85 -7.09
CA ILE A 123 -3.57 -17.31 -8.17
C ILE A 123 -3.70 -18.82 -8.26
N GLU A 124 -4.33 -19.28 -9.33
CA GLU A 124 -4.40 -20.69 -9.68
C GLU A 124 -3.06 -21.20 -10.20
N GLN A 125 -2.33 -20.32 -10.91
CA GLN A 125 -1.07 -20.68 -11.52
C GLN A 125 -0.12 -19.49 -11.62
N PHE A 126 1.09 -19.70 -11.11
CA PHE A 126 2.22 -18.79 -11.28
C PHE A 126 3.35 -19.47 -12.05
N ARG A 127 3.78 -18.88 -13.16
CA ARG A 127 4.87 -19.38 -14.00
C ARG A 127 5.96 -18.32 -14.18
N PRO A 128 6.98 -18.30 -13.32
CA PRO A 128 8.19 -17.52 -13.57
C PRO A 128 9.09 -18.25 -14.58
N SER A 129 9.64 -17.52 -15.54
CA SER A 129 10.61 -18.01 -16.50
C SER A 129 11.73 -16.99 -16.67
N ARG A 130 12.98 -17.40 -16.45
CA ARG A 130 14.15 -16.52 -16.58
C ARG A 130 15.04 -16.99 -17.71
N SER A 131 15.37 -16.07 -18.61
CA SER A 131 16.39 -16.22 -19.64
C SER A 131 17.63 -15.37 -19.28
N ARG A 132 18.64 -15.35 -20.17
CA ARG A 132 19.86 -14.55 -19.95
C ARG A 132 19.61 -13.04 -19.88
N SER A 133 18.56 -12.54 -20.54
CA SER A 133 18.29 -11.11 -20.68
C SER A 133 16.89 -10.72 -20.22
N GLN A 134 16.09 -11.66 -19.74
CA GLN A 134 14.67 -11.44 -19.49
C GLN A 134 14.15 -12.28 -18.32
N LEU A 135 13.25 -11.69 -17.54
CA LEU A 135 12.41 -12.37 -16.56
C LEU A 135 10.95 -12.22 -16.98
N ARG A 136 10.27 -13.33 -17.25
CA ARG A 136 8.84 -13.38 -17.58
C ARG A 136 8.08 -13.96 -16.40
N MET A 137 7.04 -13.27 -15.96
CA MET A 137 6.14 -13.70 -14.91
C MET A 137 4.73 -13.78 -15.49
N GLN A 138 4.13 -14.97 -15.41
CA GLN A 138 2.75 -15.20 -15.81
C GLN A 138 1.93 -15.61 -14.59
N PHE A 139 0.83 -14.91 -14.37
CA PHE A 139 -0.13 -15.17 -13.31
C PHE A 139 -1.48 -15.51 -13.93
N THR A 140 -2.10 -16.56 -13.44
CA THR A 140 -3.47 -16.93 -13.80
C THR A 140 -4.31 -16.93 -12.56
N LEU A 141 -5.44 -16.23 -12.62
CA LEU A 141 -6.40 -16.18 -11.52
C LEU A 141 -7.82 -16.10 -12.07
N GLU A 142 -8.77 -16.69 -11.35
CA GLU A 142 -10.19 -16.64 -11.68
C GLU A 142 -10.90 -15.64 -10.76
N SER A 143 -11.67 -14.73 -11.37
CA SER A 143 -12.48 -13.77 -10.63
C SER A 143 -13.95 -13.98 -10.90
N THR A 144 -14.75 -13.99 -9.83
CA THR A 144 -16.22 -14.10 -9.95
C THR A 144 -16.88 -12.80 -10.41
N LYS A 145 -16.15 -11.67 -10.38
CA LYS A 145 -16.64 -10.37 -10.82
C LYS A 145 -15.53 -9.48 -11.38
N ALA A 146 -15.90 -8.43 -12.11
CA ALA A 146 -14.95 -7.39 -12.49
C ALA A 146 -14.63 -6.50 -11.29
N MET A 147 -13.34 -6.31 -10.98
CA MET A 147 -12.91 -5.51 -9.82
C MET A 147 -11.46 -5.02 -9.93
N PRO A 148 -11.13 -3.87 -9.31
CA PRO A 148 -9.76 -3.44 -9.12
C PRO A 148 -9.01 -4.40 -8.20
N TYR A 149 -7.77 -4.73 -8.54
CA TYR A 149 -6.94 -5.69 -7.84
C TYR A 149 -5.44 -5.40 -8.06
N GLY A 150 -4.57 -6.16 -7.41
CA GLY A 150 -3.13 -6.04 -7.61
C GLY A 150 -2.36 -7.25 -7.13
N LEU A 151 -1.10 -7.34 -7.52
CA LEU A 151 -0.17 -8.39 -7.15
C LEU A 151 1.12 -7.76 -6.61
N ALA A 152 1.69 -8.35 -5.55
CA ALA A 152 2.94 -7.89 -4.94
C ALA A 152 4.04 -8.94 -5.09
N VAL A 153 5.01 -8.71 -5.97
CA VAL A 153 6.18 -9.59 -6.09
C VAL A 153 7.27 -9.06 -5.18
N TRP A 154 7.40 -9.66 -4.00
CA TRP A 154 8.38 -9.27 -2.98
C TRP A 154 9.82 -9.58 -3.39
N GLY A 155 10.75 -8.81 -2.84
CA GLY A 155 12.19 -8.91 -3.06
C GLY A 155 12.76 -7.71 -3.81
N ASN A 156 14.10 -7.70 -3.88
CA ASN A 156 14.84 -6.69 -4.61
C ASN A 156 14.81 -7.02 -6.12
N HIS A 157 14.31 -6.07 -6.91
CA HIS A 157 14.21 -6.13 -8.37
C HIS A 157 15.08 -5.07 -9.06
N ASP A 158 16.14 -4.62 -8.40
CA ASP A 158 17.08 -3.63 -8.93
C ASP A 158 17.76 -4.16 -10.20
N GLY A 159 17.95 -3.24 -11.14
CA GLY A 159 18.51 -3.57 -12.45
C GLY A 159 17.52 -4.25 -13.40
N LEU A 160 16.29 -4.53 -12.98
CA LEU A 160 15.23 -4.95 -13.88
C LEU A 160 14.43 -3.74 -14.39
N THR A 161 14.11 -3.76 -15.67
CA THR A 161 13.30 -2.73 -16.34
C THR A 161 12.06 -3.35 -16.96
N LEU A 162 10.94 -2.61 -16.99
CA LEU A 162 9.72 -3.08 -17.66
C LEU A 162 9.96 -3.15 -19.17
N ALA A 163 9.86 -4.35 -19.74
CA ALA A 163 9.85 -4.52 -21.20
C ALA A 163 8.43 -4.45 -21.74
N THR A 164 7.54 -5.31 -21.22
CA THR A 164 6.12 -5.36 -21.62
C THR A 164 5.25 -5.87 -20.48
N SER A 165 4.02 -5.39 -20.40
CA SER A 165 2.99 -5.98 -19.55
C SER A 165 1.60 -5.71 -20.11
N ASN A 166 0.64 -6.56 -19.73
CA ASN A 166 -0.79 -6.32 -19.92
C ASN A 166 -1.50 -5.86 -18.63
N ALA A 167 -0.74 -5.50 -17.59
CA ALA A 167 -1.26 -4.88 -16.38
C ALA A 167 -1.60 -3.39 -16.60
N GLU A 168 -2.42 -2.83 -15.72
CA GLU A 168 -2.75 -1.39 -15.73
C GLU A 168 -1.53 -0.55 -15.34
N GLU A 169 -0.80 -0.99 -14.32
CA GLU A 169 0.39 -0.32 -13.81
C GLU A 169 1.40 -1.33 -13.27
N VAL A 170 2.69 -1.03 -13.40
CA VAL A 170 3.77 -1.80 -12.79
C VAL A 170 4.75 -0.83 -12.14
N THR A 171 4.89 -0.92 -10.82
CA THR A 171 5.56 0.08 -9.99
C THR A 171 6.54 -0.57 -9.04
N TRP A 172 7.81 -0.12 -9.09
CA TRP A 172 8.85 -0.54 -8.17
C TRP A 172 8.77 0.27 -6.88
N LEU A 173 8.71 -0.41 -5.74
CA LEU A 173 8.79 0.23 -4.44
C LEU A 173 10.15 -0.03 -3.80
N GLY A 174 11.13 0.76 -4.25
CA GLY A 174 12.52 0.64 -3.82
C GLY A 174 13.07 -0.77 -4.02
N ASP A 175 13.78 -1.27 -3.03
CA ASP A 175 14.37 -2.61 -2.97
C ASP A 175 13.43 -3.67 -2.36
N ARG A 176 12.15 -3.35 -2.14
CA ARG A 176 11.23 -4.19 -1.37
C ARG A 176 10.32 -5.06 -2.21
N LEU A 177 9.70 -4.50 -3.24
CA LEU A 177 8.73 -5.22 -4.07
C LEU A 177 8.49 -4.55 -5.43
N LEU A 178 7.96 -5.36 -6.34
CA LEU A 178 7.32 -4.92 -7.57
C LEU A 178 5.79 -5.05 -7.41
N PHE A 179 5.10 -3.93 -7.47
CA PHE A 179 3.64 -3.87 -7.43
C PHE A 179 3.08 -3.88 -8.85
N ILE A 180 2.05 -4.70 -9.08
CA ILE A 180 1.40 -4.86 -10.38
C ILE A 180 -0.09 -4.57 -10.18
N ARG A 181 -0.58 -3.44 -10.69
CA ARG A 181 -1.99 -3.05 -10.63
C ARG A 181 -2.75 -3.65 -11.81
N VAL A 182 -3.89 -4.27 -11.54
CA VAL A 182 -4.70 -4.91 -12.59
C VAL A 182 -6.19 -4.70 -12.34
N ASN A 183 -6.96 -4.62 -13.41
CA ASN A 183 -8.42 -4.65 -13.34
C ASN A 183 -8.92 -6.01 -13.80
N LEU A 184 -9.37 -6.81 -12.85
CA LEU A 184 -9.84 -8.16 -13.13
C LEU A 184 -11.15 -8.09 -13.89
N GLN A 185 -11.28 -8.99 -14.85
CA GLN A 185 -12.52 -9.28 -15.56
C GLN A 185 -13.19 -10.52 -14.96
N VAL A 186 -14.47 -10.69 -15.26
CA VAL A 186 -15.20 -11.91 -14.88
C VAL A 186 -14.60 -13.13 -15.57
N GLY A 187 -14.35 -14.20 -14.82
CA GLY A 187 -13.76 -15.44 -15.29
C GLY A 187 -12.23 -15.44 -15.19
N LYS A 188 -11.58 -16.08 -16.16
CA LYS A 188 -10.13 -16.30 -16.16
C LYS A 188 -9.38 -15.05 -16.60
N ASN A 189 -8.41 -14.63 -15.79
CA ASN A 189 -7.52 -13.52 -16.05
C ASN A 189 -6.09 -14.07 -16.20
N GLU A 190 -5.42 -13.72 -17.29
CA GLU A 190 -4.02 -14.07 -17.55
C GLU A 190 -3.20 -12.78 -17.57
N ILE A 191 -2.35 -12.61 -16.55
CA ILE A 191 -1.52 -11.43 -16.36
C ILE A 191 -0.09 -11.81 -16.70
N GLU A 192 0.54 -11.00 -17.53
CA GLU A 192 1.92 -11.17 -17.97
C GLU A 192 2.73 -9.90 -17.68
N VAL A 193 3.87 -10.09 -17.04
CA VAL A 193 4.87 -9.06 -16.80
C VAL A 193 6.21 -9.57 -17.31
N VAL A 194 6.86 -8.79 -18.16
CA VAL A 194 8.14 -9.11 -18.76
C VAL A 194 9.13 -8.01 -18.39
N LEU A 195 10.20 -8.41 -17.73
CA LEU A 195 11.28 -7.55 -17.30
C LEU A 195 12.57 -7.87 -18.05
N THR A 196 13.39 -6.87 -18.31
CA THR A 196 14.72 -7.00 -18.93
C THR A 196 15.83 -6.59 -17.98
N ILE A 197 16.98 -7.25 -18.12
CA ILE A 197 18.21 -7.02 -17.33
C ILE A 197 19.13 -6.08 -18.11
#